data_AF-A0A7V9T4I1-F1
#
_entry.id   AF-A0A7V9T4I1-F1
#
_cell.length_a   1.000
_cell.length_b   1.000
_cell.length_c   1.000
_cell.angle_alpha   90.00
_cell.angle_beta   90.00
_cell.angle_gamma   90.00
#
_symmetry.space_group_name_H-M   'P 1'
#
loop_
_entity.id
_entity.type
_entity.pdbx_description
1 polymer ?
#
loop_
_entity_poly.entity_id
_entity_poly.type
_entity_poly.pdbx_seq_one_letter_code
_entity_poly.pdbx_strand_id
1 'polypeptide(L)'
;MKHSAPWGKDAVAAAGQLACVLEASAEKPGNITPSHDFHDTAYEDMLRSAIAVGPELARAGRQGVGETVLGVVRASRRAGGPNTNLGIALLLAPIARAALDPRLAPQPLRDRLRSVLGALTLDDASAAYAAIRLARPGGLAEAVEHDVRAEPTIDLGEAMAQAAHRDRVASEYGTGHAVTFELGAPALRRALDDGLGTRDAIVQLHLELLAVLPDTLIVRKRGAAAAAEVTAQAAL
;
A
#
# COMPACT_ATOMS: atom_id res chain seq x y z
N MET A 1 16.59 11.25 -19.03
CA MET A 1 16.28 10.57 -17.75
C MET A 1 17.51 9.81 -17.30
N LYS A 2 18.10 10.18 -16.16
CA LYS A 2 19.34 9.54 -15.67
C LYS A 2 19.02 8.12 -15.19
N HIS A 3 19.69 7.14 -15.77
CA HIS A 3 19.78 5.77 -15.29
C HIS A 3 20.12 5.75 -13.79
N SER A 4 19.23 5.19 -12.95
CA SER A 4 19.51 5.01 -11.53
C SER A 4 20.08 3.62 -11.28
N ALA A 5 21.24 3.56 -10.63
CA ALA A 5 21.73 2.31 -10.05
C ALA A 5 20.65 1.71 -9.11
N PRO A 6 20.59 0.38 -8.91
CA PRO A 6 19.71 -0.20 -7.91
C PRO A 6 19.96 0.45 -6.54
N TRP A 7 18.88 0.68 -5.81
CA TRP A 7 18.95 1.33 -4.50
C TRP A 7 19.58 0.39 -3.47
N GLY A 8 20.26 0.95 -2.47
CA GLY A 8 20.75 0.16 -1.34
C GLY A 8 19.58 -0.39 -0.52
N LYS A 9 19.67 -1.65 -0.07
CA LYS A 9 18.65 -2.30 0.77
C LYS A 9 18.29 -1.48 2.02
N ASP A 10 19.28 -0.83 2.62
CA ASP A 10 19.10 -0.03 3.84
C ASP A 10 18.34 1.27 3.53
N ALA A 11 18.54 1.86 2.34
CA ALA A 11 17.79 3.02 1.89
C ALA A 11 16.32 2.67 1.61
N VAL A 12 16.06 1.51 0.98
CA VAL A 12 14.70 1.02 0.76
C VAL A 12 13.99 0.70 2.09
N ALA A 13 14.69 0.08 3.03
CA ALA A 13 14.18 -0.17 4.37
C ALA A 13 13.79 1.12 5.10
N ALA A 14 14.71 2.08 5.15
CA ALA A 14 14.50 3.37 5.81
C ALA A 14 13.38 4.17 5.15
N ALA A 15 13.31 4.19 3.81
CA ALA A 15 12.24 4.86 3.07
C ALA A 15 10.87 4.27 3.39
N GLY A 16 10.74 2.93 3.41
CA GLY A 16 9.49 2.27 3.77
C GLY A 16 9.07 2.52 5.21
N GLN A 17 10.01 2.45 6.16
CA GLN A 17 9.75 2.76 7.58
C GLN A 17 9.29 4.22 7.74
N LEU A 18 10.02 5.16 7.14
CA LEU A 18 9.70 6.58 7.23
C LEU A 18 8.33 6.88 6.59
N ALA A 19 8.02 6.28 5.44
CA ALA A 19 6.72 6.42 4.81
C ALA A 19 5.60 5.95 5.75
N CYS A 20 5.75 4.80 6.41
CA CYS A 20 4.74 4.28 7.34
C CYS A 20 4.59 5.18 8.58
N VAL A 21 5.68 5.70 9.14
CA VAL A 21 5.64 6.62 10.29
C VAL A 21 4.95 7.93 9.90
N LEU A 22 5.36 8.55 8.79
CA LEU A 22 4.77 9.80 8.32
C LEU A 22 3.29 9.64 7.98
N GLU A 23 2.91 8.50 7.38
CA GLU A 23 1.52 8.13 7.09
C GLU A 23 0.69 8.11 8.38
N ALA A 24 1.14 7.40 9.43
CA ALA A 24 0.40 7.35 10.69
C ALA A 24 0.43 8.66 11.48
N SER A 25 1.44 9.51 11.28
CA SER A 25 1.60 10.77 12.02
C SER A 25 0.85 11.98 11.42
N ALA A 26 0.23 11.84 10.25
CA ALA A 26 -0.55 12.92 9.62
C ALA A 26 -2.02 12.84 10.03
N GLU A 27 -2.62 13.94 10.46
CA GLU A 27 -3.98 14.04 11.00
C GLU A 27 -5.06 13.94 9.91
N LYS A 28 -5.21 12.75 9.32
CA LYS A 28 -6.17 12.49 8.23
C LYS A 28 -7.51 11.97 8.76
N PRO A 29 -8.64 12.51 8.27
CA PRO A 29 -9.96 12.02 8.64
C PRO A 29 -10.14 10.53 8.34
N GLY A 30 -10.71 9.79 9.30
CA GLY A 30 -11.03 8.38 9.12
C GLY A 30 -9.83 7.42 9.20
N ASN A 31 -8.68 7.90 9.65
CA ASN A 31 -7.47 7.10 9.90
C ASN A 31 -7.10 7.11 11.39
N ILE A 32 -6.20 6.20 11.77
CA ILE A 32 -5.47 6.28 13.03
C ILE A 32 -4.42 7.38 12.90
N THR A 33 -4.37 8.27 13.89
CA THR A 33 -3.49 9.44 13.93
C THR A 33 -2.99 9.65 15.35
N PRO A 34 -2.02 10.55 15.61
CA PRO A 34 -1.58 10.86 16.98
C PRO A 34 -2.72 11.33 17.90
N SER A 35 -3.79 11.89 17.34
CA SER A 35 -4.95 12.38 18.10
C SER A 35 -6.16 11.44 18.08
N HIS A 36 -6.11 10.35 17.30
CA HIS A 36 -7.26 9.46 17.09
C HIS A 36 -6.86 7.98 16.96
N ASP A 37 -7.27 7.18 17.93
CA ASP A 37 -7.16 5.72 17.87
C ASP A 37 -8.46 5.08 17.35
N PHE A 38 -8.35 3.84 16.88
CA PHE A 38 -9.51 2.97 16.70
C PHE A 38 -9.73 2.08 17.91
N HIS A 39 -10.92 1.47 17.99
CA HIS A 39 -11.30 0.61 19.13
C HIS A 39 -10.36 -0.58 19.37
N ASP A 40 -9.62 -1.01 18.36
CA ASP A 40 -8.80 -2.21 18.31
C ASP A 40 -7.35 -1.95 17.86
N THR A 41 -6.98 -0.69 17.60
CA THR A 41 -5.63 -0.34 17.12
C THR A 41 -5.30 1.11 17.49
N ALA A 42 -4.17 1.30 18.18
CA ALA A 42 -3.69 2.62 18.59
C ALA A 42 -2.62 3.19 17.65
N TYR A 43 -2.32 4.48 17.78
CA TYR A 43 -1.22 5.12 17.07
C TYR A 43 0.14 4.45 17.32
N GLU A 44 0.45 4.06 18.56
CA GLU A 44 1.69 3.38 18.90
C GLU A 44 1.82 2.01 18.21
N ASP A 45 0.70 1.33 17.96
CA ASP A 45 0.66 0.08 17.21
C ASP A 45 1.09 0.29 15.75
N MET A 46 0.65 1.39 15.14
CA MET A 46 1.07 1.81 13.80
C MET A 46 2.58 2.09 13.78
N LEU A 47 3.13 2.79 14.78
CA LEU A 47 4.56 3.08 14.88
C LEU A 47 5.42 1.82 15.05
N ARG A 48 5.02 0.91 15.94
CA ARG A 48 5.70 -0.38 16.12
C ARG A 48 5.68 -1.18 14.83
N SER A 49 4.55 -1.17 14.14
CA SER A 49 4.37 -1.86 12.86
C SER A 49 5.21 -1.24 11.75
N ALA A 50 5.35 0.09 11.71
CA ALA A 50 6.20 0.80 10.77
C ALA A 50 7.67 0.38 10.88
N ILE A 51 8.20 0.25 12.11
CA ILE A 51 9.57 -0.23 12.35
C ILE A 51 9.75 -1.65 11.77
N ALA A 52 8.74 -2.51 11.95
CA ALA A 52 8.79 -3.90 11.50
C ALA A 52 8.79 -4.08 9.96
N VAL A 53 8.34 -3.08 9.20
CA VAL A 53 8.25 -3.13 7.73
C VAL A 53 9.64 -3.11 7.07
N GLY A 54 10.56 -2.28 7.56
CA GLY A 54 11.85 -2.01 6.92
C GLY A 54 12.68 -3.26 6.61
N PRO A 55 12.96 -4.13 7.60
CA PRO A 55 13.75 -5.34 7.38
C PRO A 55 13.17 -6.29 6.33
N GLU A 56 11.84 -6.36 6.21
CA GLU A 56 11.17 -7.21 5.22
C GLU A 56 11.27 -6.60 3.82
N LEU A 57 11.08 -5.28 3.68
CA LEU A 57 11.29 -4.59 2.39
C LEU A 57 12.75 -4.68 1.91
N ALA A 58 13.73 -4.67 2.83
CA ALA A 58 15.14 -4.84 2.50
C ALA A 58 15.46 -6.20 1.85
N ARG A 59 14.61 -7.21 2.09
CA ARG A 59 14.77 -8.56 1.52
C ARG A 59 14.05 -8.73 0.18
N ALA A 60 13.21 -7.79 -0.22
CA ALA A 60 12.42 -7.86 -1.45
C ALA A 60 13.29 -8.10 -2.71
N GLY A 61 14.54 -7.63 -2.73
CA GLY A 61 15.49 -7.92 -3.83
C GLY A 61 15.80 -9.40 -4.07
N ARG A 62 15.47 -10.29 -3.13
CA ARG A 62 15.75 -11.74 -3.19
C ARG A 62 14.51 -12.61 -3.00
N GLN A 63 13.32 -12.01 -2.89
CA GLN A 63 12.07 -12.70 -2.56
C GLN A 63 10.98 -12.32 -3.56
N GLY A 64 9.91 -13.13 -3.59
CA GLY A 64 8.68 -12.77 -4.31
C GLY A 64 7.98 -11.56 -3.68
N VAL A 65 7.08 -10.93 -4.44
CA VAL A 65 6.23 -9.85 -3.92
C VAL A 65 5.32 -10.39 -2.82
N GLY A 66 4.64 -11.51 -3.05
CA GLY A 66 3.74 -12.11 -2.06
C GLY A 66 4.48 -12.55 -0.79
N GLU A 67 5.68 -13.13 -0.94
CA GLU A 67 6.53 -13.50 0.19
C GLU A 67 6.93 -12.27 1.03
N THR A 68 7.30 -11.17 0.37
CA THR A 68 7.62 -9.90 1.03
C THR A 68 6.40 -9.35 1.79
N VAL A 69 5.21 -9.38 1.18
CA VAL A 69 3.95 -8.96 1.84
C VAL A 69 3.67 -9.79 3.08
N LEU A 70 3.79 -11.12 2.98
CA LEU A 70 3.61 -12.03 4.11
C LEU A 70 4.62 -11.79 5.22
N GLY A 71 5.89 -11.52 4.86
CA GLY A 71 6.95 -11.13 5.79
C GLY A 71 6.55 -9.89 6.58
N VAL A 72 6.16 -8.82 5.88
CA VAL A 72 5.71 -7.55 6.49
C VAL A 72 4.54 -7.79 7.43
N VAL A 73 3.48 -8.48 7.00
CA VAL A 73 2.30 -8.72 7.83
C VAL A 73 2.63 -9.54 9.08
N ARG A 74 3.47 -10.58 8.94
CA ARG A 74 3.96 -11.37 10.08
C ARG A 74 4.76 -10.51 11.07
N ALA A 75 5.61 -9.63 10.56
CA ALA A 75 6.44 -8.75 11.37
C ALA A 75 5.59 -7.70 12.11
N SER A 76 4.69 -7.01 11.41
CA SER A 76 3.77 -6.04 12.01
C SER A 76 2.87 -6.69 13.07
N ARG A 77 2.33 -7.89 12.81
CA ARG A 77 1.50 -8.60 13.78
C ARG A 77 2.24 -8.95 15.09
N ARG A 78 3.54 -9.23 15.02
CA ARG A 78 4.37 -9.45 16.22
C ARG A 78 4.65 -8.15 16.99
N ALA A 79 4.58 -7.00 16.31
CA ALA A 79 5.01 -5.72 16.85
C ALA A 79 3.86 -4.86 17.41
N GLY A 80 2.68 -4.85 16.77
CA GLY A 80 1.60 -3.89 17.08
C GLY A 80 0.20 -4.40 16.74
N GLY A 81 -0.06 -5.71 16.77
CA GLY A 81 -1.42 -6.22 16.59
C GLY A 81 -1.88 -6.40 15.13
N PRO A 82 -3.13 -6.83 14.90
CA PRO A 82 -3.64 -7.19 13.58
C PRO A 82 -3.88 -5.97 12.67
N ASN A 83 -3.76 -6.18 11.36
CA ASN A 83 -4.18 -5.26 10.27
C ASN A 83 -3.58 -3.83 10.22
N THR A 84 -2.44 -3.55 10.85
CA THR A 84 -1.85 -2.19 10.81
C THR A 84 -1.28 -1.79 9.44
N ASN A 85 -0.75 -2.74 8.66
CA ASN A 85 0.04 -2.43 7.46
C ASN A 85 -0.26 -3.32 6.23
N LEU A 86 -1.39 -4.04 6.15
CA LEU A 86 -1.65 -4.94 5.00
C LEU A 86 -1.66 -4.19 3.66
N GLY A 87 -2.48 -3.15 3.53
CA GLY A 87 -2.56 -2.36 2.29
C GLY A 87 -1.23 -1.68 1.95
N ILE A 88 -0.54 -1.15 2.96
CA ILE A 88 0.79 -0.56 2.82
C ILE A 88 1.80 -1.61 2.32
N ALA A 89 1.79 -2.83 2.87
CA ALA A 89 2.67 -3.91 2.44
C ALA A 89 2.41 -4.29 0.98
N LEU A 90 1.14 -4.41 0.59
CA LEU A 90 0.74 -4.73 -0.78
C LEU A 90 1.20 -3.65 -1.77
N LEU A 91 1.24 -2.38 -1.39
CA LEU A 91 1.74 -1.29 -2.25
C LEU A 91 3.27 -1.20 -2.25
N LEU A 92 3.93 -1.35 -1.09
CA LEU A 92 5.38 -1.13 -0.99
C LEU A 92 6.22 -2.33 -1.45
N ALA A 93 5.75 -3.57 -1.27
CA ALA A 93 6.49 -4.76 -1.66
C ALA A 93 6.90 -4.80 -3.16
N PRO A 94 5.99 -4.54 -4.13
CA PRO A 94 6.38 -4.55 -5.54
C PRO A 94 7.32 -3.37 -5.89
N ILE A 95 7.17 -2.20 -5.24
CA ILE A 95 8.10 -1.06 -5.40
C ILE A 95 9.49 -1.41 -4.86
N ALA A 96 9.56 -2.03 -3.67
CA ALA A 96 10.82 -2.46 -3.07
C ALA A 96 11.53 -3.51 -3.93
N ARG A 97 10.77 -4.48 -4.47
CA ARG A 97 11.30 -5.46 -5.44
C ARG A 97 11.87 -4.78 -6.67
N ALA A 98 11.13 -3.84 -7.26
CA ALA A 98 11.55 -3.08 -8.44
C ALA A 98 12.80 -2.22 -8.19
N ALA A 99 12.94 -1.67 -6.98
CA ALA A 99 14.10 -0.88 -6.58
C ALA A 99 15.35 -1.74 -6.34
N LEU A 100 15.18 -2.95 -5.80
CA LEU A 100 16.28 -3.79 -5.34
C LEU A 100 16.73 -4.85 -6.35
N ASP A 101 15.92 -5.20 -7.35
CA ASP A 101 16.31 -6.19 -8.35
C ASP A 101 17.34 -5.59 -9.35
N PRO A 102 18.61 -6.01 -9.31
CA PRO A 102 19.63 -5.46 -10.20
C PRO A 102 19.39 -5.84 -11.67
N ARG A 103 18.61 -6.90 -11.94
CA ARG A 103 18.29 -7.35 -13.31
C ARG A 103 17.34 -6.40 -14.02
N LEU A 104 16.62 -5.57 -13.25
CA LEU A 104 15.70 -4.57 -13.76
C LEU A 104 16.37 -3.19 -13.93
N ALA A 105 17.66 -3.05 -13.62
CA ALA A 105 18.40 -1.82 -13.87
C ALA A 105 18.96 -1.78 -15.31
N PRO A 106 19.09 -0.59 -15.94
CA PRO A 106 18.98 0.75 -15.37
C PRO A 106 17.66 1.50 -15.69
N GLN A 107 16.55 0.79 -15.92
CA GLN A 107 15.26 1.35 -16.31
C GLN A 107 14.70 2.30 -15.22
N PRO A 108 13.80 3.24 -15.54
CA PRO A 108 13.07 4.03 -14.54
C PRO A 108 12.28 3.14 -13.56
N LEU A 109 12.16 3.57 -12.30
CA LEU A 109 11.52 2.76 -11.24
C LEU A 109 10.12 2.24 -11.64
N ARG A 110 9.31 3.07 -12.29
CA ARG A 110 7.95 2.68 -12.70
C ARG A 110 7.94 1.60 -13.78
N ASP A 111 8.92 1.60 -14.68
CA ASP A 111 9.04 0.56 -15.71
C ASP A 111 9.54 -0.76 -15.11
N ARG A 112 10.45 -0.68 -14.13
CA ARG A 112 10.84 -1.84 -13.31
C ARG A 112 9.64 -2.41 -12.55
N LEU A 113 8.83 -1.55 -11.95
CA LEU A 113 7.61 -1.93 -11.24
C LEU A 113 6.63 -2.63 -12.16
N ARG A 114 6.37 -2.10 -13.36
CA ARG A 114 5.53 -2.78 -14.35
C ARG A 114 6.08 -4.17 -14.72
N SER A 115 7.39 -4.31 -14.83
CA SER A 115 8.04 -5.60 -15.07
C SER A 115 7.86 -6.58 -13.91
N VAL A 116 7.92 -6.10 -12.66
CA VAL A 116 7.63 -6.90 -11.46
C VAL A 116 6.16 -7.35 -11.45
N LEU A 117 5.23 -6.43 -11.71
CA LEU A 117 3.79 -6.72 -11.70
C LEU A 117 3.39 -7.69 -12.81
N GLY A 118 4.00 -7.58 -14.00
CA GLY A 118 3.78 -8.50 -15.11
C GLY A 118 4.45 -9.88 -14.97
N ALA A 119 5.22 -10.10 -13.89
CA ALA A 119 5.91 -11.35 -13.60
C ALA A 119 5.46 -11.97 -12.27
N LEU A 120 4.31 -11.54 -11.75
CA LEU A 120 3.71 -12.11 -10.54
C LEU A 120 3.32 -13.57 -10.77
N THR A 121 3.41 -14.37 -9.71
CA THR A 121 3.27 -15.83 -9.79
C THR A 121 2.13 -16.36 -8.91
N LEU A 122 1.82 -17.65 -9.06
CA LEU A 122 0.94 -18.38 -8.15
C LEU A 122 1.50 -18.46 -6.72
N ASP A 123 2.83 -18.52 -6.57
CA ASP A 123 3.48 -18.48 -5.26
C ASP A 123 3.30 -17.11 -4.59
N ASP A 124 3.38 -16.02 -5.37
CA ASP A 124 3.05 -14.69 -4.89
C ASP A 124 1.59 -14.62 -4.42
N ALA A 125 0.66 -15.22 -5.18
CA ALA A 125 -0.75 -15.29 -4.79
C ALA A 125 -0.92 -16.03 -3.47
N SER A 126 -0.30 -17.21 -3.35
CA SER A 126 -0.40 -18.06 -2.16
C SER A 126 0.08 -17.34 -0.91
N ALA A 127 1.24 -16.67 -1.01
CA ALA A 127 1.80 -15.90 0.09
C ALA A 127 0.98 -14.64 0.42
N ALA A 128 0.48 -13.91 -0.58
CA ALA A 128 -0.38 -12.74 -0.37
C ALA A 128 -1.72 -13.14 0.27
N TYR A 129 -2.34 -14.24 -0.16
CA TYR A 129 -3.58 -14.75 0.43
C TYR A 129 -3.36 -15.15 1.89
N ALA A 130 -2.25 -15.83 2.19
CA ALA A 130 -1.86 -16.13 3.56
C ALA A 130 -1.67 -14.85 4.40
N ALA A 131 -1.10 -13.79 3.81
CA ALA A 131 -0.93 -12.50 4.47
C ALA A 131 -2.28 -11.83 4.77
N ILE A 132 -3.20 -11.82 3.80
CA ILE A 132 -4.56 -11.28 3.95
C ILE A 132 -5.31 -12.03 5.07
N ARG A 133 -5.29 -13.38 5.06
CA ARG A 133 -5.91 -14.19 6.12
C ARG A 133 -5.30 -13.91 7.50
N LEU A 134 -3.99 -13.72 7.57
CA LEU A 134 -3.27 -13.43 8.81
C LEU A 134 -3.60 -12.03 9.35
N ALA A 135 -3.74 -11.04 8.46
CA ALA A 135 -4.08 -9.67 8.83
C ALA A 135 -5.52 -9.53 9.31
N ARG A 136 -6.44 -10.40 8.84
CA ARG A 136 -7.88 -10.38 9.16
C ARG A 136 -8.54 -9.02 8.84
N PRO A 137 -8.40 -8.49 7.61
CA PRO A 137 -9.04 -7.23 7.26
C PRO A 137 -10.55 -7.36 7.31
N GLY A 138 -11.24 -6.27 7.65
CA GLY A 138 -12.70 -6.22 7.56
C GLY A 138 -13.17 -6.37 6.11
N GLY A 139 -14.34 -7.00 5.90
CA GLY A 139 -14.95 -7.15 4.57
C GLY A 139 -14.70 -8.48 3.86
N LEU A 140 -14.15 -9.49 4.53
CA LEU A 140 -14.01 -10.87 4.03
C LEU A 140 -15.25 -11.76 4.29
N ALA A 141 -16.40 -11.14 4.60
CA ALA A 141 -17.61 -11.89 4.98
C ALA A 141 -18.25 -12.62 3.79
N GLU A 142 -18.24 -11.99 2.61
CA GLU A 142 -18.87 -12.52 1.40
C GLU A 142 -17.91 -13.37 0.58
N ALA A 143 -18.41 -14.50 0.07
CA ALA A 143 -17.66 -15.30 -0.89
C ALA A 143 -17.61 -14.58 -2.23
N VAL A 144 -16.42 -14.57 -2.81
CA VAL A 144 -16.14 -13.96 -4.12
C VAL A 144 -15.37 -14.97 -4.97
N GLU A 145 -15.36 -14.75 -6.28
CA GLU A 145 -14.49 -15.49 -7.17
C GLU A 145 -13.02 -15.31 -6.73
N HIS A 146 -12.26 -16.40 -6.71
CA HIS A 146 -10.89 -16.46 -6.17
C HIS A 146 -10.80 -15.94 -4.73
N ASP A 147 -11.66 -16.47 -3.87
CA ASP A 147 -11.73 -16.16 -2.46
C ASP A 147 -10.39 -16.41 -1.75
N VAL A 148 -9.87 -15.38 -1.07
CA VAL A 148 -8.64 -15.46 -0.27
C VAL A 148 -8.69 -16.46 0.88
N ARG A 149 -9.88 -16.97 1.22
CA ARG A 149 -10.09 -18.06 2.18
C ARG A 149 -9.67 -19.42 1.63
N ALA A 150 -9.61 -19.58 0.31
CA ALA A 150 -9.13 -20.78 -0.38
C ALA A 150 -7.66 -20.66 -0.80
N GLU A 151 -7.11 -21.74 -1.35
CA GLU A 151 -5.84 -21.70 -2.08
C GLU A 151 -6.06 -21.04 -3.45
N PRO A 152 -5.13 -20.17 -3.91
CA PRO A 152 -5.26 -19.54 -5.20
C PRO A 152 -5.08 -20.55 -6.33
N THR A 153 -5.78 -20.31 -7.43
CA THR A 153 -5.67 -21.07 -8.68
C THR A 153 -5.12 -20.23 -9.85
N ILE A 154 -4.91 -18.94 -9.60
CA ILE A 154 -4.45 -17.93 -10.55
C ILE A 154 -3.30 -17.14 -9.92
N ASP A 155 -2.50 -16.47 -10.74
CA ASP A 155 -1.40 -15.64 -10.22
C ASP A 155 -1.92 -14.39 -9.49
N LEU A 156 -1.02 -13.72 -8.75
CA LEU A 156 -1.39 -12.55 -7.96
C LEU A 156 -1.85 -11.37 -8.83
N GLY A 157 -1.31 -11.23 -10.04
CA GLY A 157 -1.70 -10.18 -10.97
C GLY A 157 -3.14 -10.36 -11.44
N GLU A 158 -3.51 -11.57 -11.85
CA GLU A 158 -4.88 -11.94 -12.23
C GLU A 158 -5.85 -11.73 -11.06
N ALA A 159 -5.49 -12.18 -9.85
CA ALA A 159 -6.32 -12.01 -8.66
C ALA A 159 -6.56 -10.52 -8.34
N MET A 160 -5.53 -9.68 -8.44
CA MET A 160 -5.66 -8.24 -8.22
C MET A 160 -6.47 -7.56 -9.32
N ALA A 161 -6.34 -7.98 -10.58
CA ALA A 161 -7.12 -7.45 -11.70
C ALA A 161 -8.63 -7.67 -11.50
N GLN A 162 -9.05 -8.84 -11.00
CA GLN A 162 -10.46 -9.10 -10.72
C GLN A 162 -11.00 -8.26 -9.54
N ALA A 163 -10.16 -7.96 -8.56
CA ALA A 163 -10.53 -7.12 -7.41
C ALA A 163 -10.46 -5.61 -7.71
N ALA A 164 -9.82 -5.18 -8.81
CA ALA A 164 -9.50 -3.79 -9.11
C ALA A 164 -10.71 -2.84 -9.12
N HIS A 165 -11.90 -3.33 -9.51
CA HIS A 165 -13.11 -2.51 -9.56
C HIS A 165 -13.68 -2.15 -8.18
N ARG A 166 -13.31 -2.90 -7.13
CA ARG A 166 -13.84 -2.77 -5.76
C ARG A 166 -12.77 -2.51 -4.70
N ASP A 167 -11.49 -2.56 -5.07
CA ASP A 167 -10.36 -2.34 -4.17
C ASP A 167 -9.28 -1.49 -4.85
N ARG A 168 -8.96 -0.35 -4.22
CA ARG A 168 -7.99 0.61 -4.75
C ARG A 168 -6.57 0.06 -4.80
N VAL A 169 -6.15 -0.72 -3.80
CA VAL A 169 -4.83 -1.34 -3.78
C VAL A 169 -4.71 -2.34 -4.93
N ALA A 170 -5.76 -3.12 -5.17
CA ALA A 170 -5.80 -4.05 -6.30
C ALA A 170 -5.73 -3.32 -7.66
N SER A 171 -6.38 -2.16 -7.78
CA SER A 171 -6.31 -1.35 -9.02
C SER A 171 -4.90 -0.82 -9.35
N GLU A 172 -4.05 -0.58 -8.35
CA GLU A 172 -2.67 -0.15 -8.56
C GLU A 172 -1.83 -1.25 -9.24
N TYR A 173 -2.13 -2.53 -8.99
CA TYR A 173 -1.42 -3.65 -9.64
C TYR A 173 -1.69 -3.68 -11.15
N GLY A 174 -2.95 -3.50 -11.55
CA GLY A 174 -3.33 -3.50 -12.97
C GLY A 174 -2.88 -2.25 -13.74
N THR A 175 -2.71 -1.11 -13.04
CA THR A 175 -2.38 0.18 -13.67
C THR A 175 -0.89 0.56 -13.56
N GLY A 176 -0.06 -0.30 -12.96
CA GLY A 176 1.35 0.01 -12.71
C GLY A 176 1.49 1.21 -11.77
N HIS A 177 0.70 1.21 -10.70
CA HIS A 177 0.61 2.21 -9.65
C HIS A 177 0.27 3.62 -10.16
N ALA A 178 -0.77 3.75 -10.98
CA ALA A 178 -1.12 5.04 -11.59
C ALA A 178 -1.51 6.09 -10.55
N VAL A 179 -2.30 5.74 -9.53
CA VAL A 179 -2.66 6.68 -8.46
C VAL A 179 -1.40 7.14 -7.72
N THR A 180 -0.49 6.22 -7.37
CA THR A 180 0.74 6.59 -6.67
C THR A 180 1.64 7.51 -7.51
N PHE A 181 1.89 7.17 -8.78
CA PHE A 181 2.89 7.86 -9.60
C PHE A 181 2.34 9.09 -10.35
N GLU A 182 1.07 9.10 -10.71
CA GLU A 182 0.47 10.16 -11.55
C GLU A 182 -0.34 11.17 -10.76
N LEU A 183 -0.90 10.78 -9.60
CA LEU A 183 -1.68 11.66 -8.74
C LEU A 183 -0.94 11.97 -7.44
N GLY A 184 -0.58 10.93 -6.69
CA GLY A 184 -0.09 11.08 -5.33
C GLY A 184 1.29 11.72 -5.23
N ALA A 185 2.29 11.17 -5.93
CA ALA A 185 3.64 11.74 -5.90
C ALA A 185 3.69 13.19 -6.42
N PRO A 186 2.99 13.55 -7.52
CA PRO A 186 2.87 14.95 -7.94
C PRO A 186 2.15 15.85 -6.93
N ALA A 187 1.05 15.41 -6.32
CA ALA A 187 0.32 16.18 -5.30
C ALA A 187 1.18 16.46 -4.07
N LEU A 188 1.84 15.43 -3.54
CA LEU A 188 2.76 15.59 -2.41
C LEU A 188 3.91 16.54 -2.74
N ARG A 189 4.48 16.43 -3.95
CA ARG A 189 5.55 17.32 -4.41
C ARG A 189 5.07 18.77 -4.45
N ARG A 190 3.92 19.04 -5.07
CA ARG A 190 3.34 20.39 -5.14
C ARG A 190 3.13 20.97 -3.74
N ALA A 191 2.48 20.23 -2.85
CA ALA A 191 2.23 20.69 -1.48
C ALA A 191 3.52 21.04 -0.73
N LEU A 192 4.57 20.22 -0.87
CA LEU A 192 5.88 20.51 -0.28
C LEU A 192 6.55 21.74 -0.92
N ASP A 193 6.47 21.87 -2.24
CA ASP A 193 7.07 22.99 -2.99
C ASP A 193 6.33 24.31 -2.70
N ASP A 194 5.03 24.24 -2.36
CA ASP A 194 4.20 25.36 -1.90
C ASP A 194 4.46 25.72 -0.42
N GLY A 195 5.37 25.01 0.24
CA GLY A 195 5.87 25.33 1.58
C GLY A 195 5.11 24.68 2.74
N LEU A 196 4.21 23.72 2.46
CA LEU A 196 3.53 22.97 3.53
C LEU A 196 4.56 22.12 4.30
N GLY A 197 4.38 22.03 5.62
CA GLY A 197 5.12 21.06 6.42
C GLY A 197 4.80 19.63 5.98
N THR A 198 5.73 18.69 6.14
CA THR A 198 5.58 17.32 5.63
C THR A 198 4.26 16.64 6.01
N ARG A 199 3.80 16.81 7.27
CA ARG A 199 2.54 16.22 7.73
C ARG A 199 1.33 16.88 7.06
N ASP A 200 1.33 18.20 6.93
CA ASP A 200 0.27 18.94 6.26
C ASP A 200 0.24 18.62 4.76
N ALA A 201 1.40 18.44 4.13
CA ALA A 201 1.50 17.99 2.75
C ALA A 201 0.92 16.58 2.54
N ILE A 202 1.02 15.69 3.53
CA ILE A 202 0.38 14.36 3.50
C ILE A 202 -1.13 14.47 3.68
N VAL A 203 -1.61 15.37 4.55
CA VAL A 203 -3.05 15.66 4.69
C VAL A 203 -3.60 16.24 3.38
N GLN A 204 -2.90 17.20 2.78
CA GLN A 204 -3.26 17.79 1.50
C GLN A 204 -3.32 16.73 0.38
N LEU A 205 -2.30 15.86 0.29
CA LEU A 205 -2.30 14.71 -0.61
C LEU A 205 -3.54 13.83 -0.39
N HIS A 206 -3.86 13.50 0.86
CA HIS A 206 -5.02 12.66 1.18
C HIS A 206 -6.33 13.30 0.69
N LEU A 207 -6.53 14.60 0.92
CA LEU A 207 -7.71 15.33 0.46
C LEU A 207 -7.78 15.40 -1.07
N GLU A 208 -6.67 15.68 -1.76
CA GLU A 208 -6.63 15.72 -3.24
C GLU A 208 -6.98 14.36 -3.86
N LEU A 209 -6.52 13.25 -3.27
CA LEU A 209 -6.90 11.92 -3.72
C LEU A 209 -8.38 11.64 -3.44
N LEU A 210 -8.87 11.99 -2.25
CA LEU A 210 -10.26 11.76 -1.86
C LEU A 210 -11.26 12.58 -2.70
N ALA A 211 -10.85 13.77 -3.15
CA ALA A 211 -11.61 14.66 -4.01
C ALA A 211 -11.82 14.13 -5.44
N VAL A 212 -10.99 13.20 -5.91
CA VAL A 212 -11.10 12.63 -7.27
C VAL A 212 -11.39 11.14 -7.29
N LEU A 213 -11.13 10.43 -6.19
CA LEU A 213 -11.26 8.99 -6.09
C LEU A 213 -12.20 8.62 -4.93
N PRO A 214 -13.42 8.13 -5.21
CA PRO A 214 -14.29 7.60 -4.16
C PRO A 214 -13.61 6.48 -3.38
N ASP A 215 -13.68 6.58 -2.05
CA ASP A 215 -13.06 5.62 -1.14
C ASP A 215 -13.82 4.29 -1.14
N THR A 216 -13.14 3.21 -1.54
CA THR A 216 -13.74 1.87 -1.66
C THR A 216 -14.19 1.27 -0.32
N LEU A 217 -13.58 1.67 0.80
CA LEU A 217 -14.00 1.26 2.15
C LEU A 217 -15.28 1.98 2.57
N ILE A 218 -15.42 3.28 2.25
CA ILE A 218 -16.66 4.02 2.46
C ILE A 218 -17.77 3.42 1.60
N VAL A 219 -17.53 3.17 0.31
CA VAL A 219 -18.51 2.52 -0.58
C VAL A 219 -19.00 1.20 0.04
N ARG A 220 -18.09 0.36 0.54
CA ARG A 220 -18.45 -0.93 1.13
C ARG A 220 -19.24 -0.81 2.44
N LYS A 221 -18.90 0.15 3.30
CA LYS A 221 -19.52 0.30 4.63
C LYS A 221 -20.79 1.15 4.62
N ARG A 222 -20.89 2.13 3.72
CA ARG A 222 -21.90 3.20 3.72
C ARG A 222 -22.55 3.45 2.36
N GLY A 223 -22.15 2.74 1.31
CA GLY A 223 -22.72 2.84 -0.03
C GLY A 223 -22.10 3.95 -0.89
N ALA A 224 -22.39 3.90 -2.19
CA ALA A 224 -21.80 4.80 -3.19
C ALA A 224 -22.18 6.28 -2.97
N ALA A 225 -23.40 6.56 -2.50
CA ALA A 225 -23.85 7.93 -2.25
C ALA A 225 -23.02 8.62 -1.16
N ALA A 226 -22.74 7.92 -0.05
CA ALA A 226 -21.92 8.47 1.04
C ALA A 226 -20.46 8.70 0.59
N ALA A 227 -19.91 7.79 -0.20
CA ALA A 227 -18.57 7.98 -0.75
C ALA A 227 -18.50 9.19 -1.70
N ALA A 228 -19.52 9.40 -2.53
CA ALA A 228 -19.60 10.55 -3.42
C ALA A 228 -19.74 11.88 -2.65
N GLU A 229 -20.50 11.88 -1.55
CA GLU A 229 -20.61 13.05 -0.66
C GLU A 229 -19.25 13.41 -0.05
N VAL A 230 -18.53 12.43 0.50
CA VAL A 230 -17.19 12.64 1.07
C VAL A 230 -16.22 13.15 0.01
N THR A 231 -16.25 12.59 -1.21
CA THR A 231 -15.46 13.08 -2.34
C THR A 231 -15.79 14.52 -2.68
N ALA A 232 -17.07 14.91 -2.71
CA ALA A 232 -17.47 16.29 -2.96
C ALA A 232 -17.00 17.24 -1.85
N GLN A 233 -17.05 16.81 -0.57
CA GLN A 233 -16.58 17.61 0.56
C GLN A 233 -15.06 17.80 0.56
N ALA A 234 -14.29 16.78 0.15
CA ALA A 234 -12.83 16.87 0.05
C ALA A 234 -12.35 17.83 -1.05
N ALA A 235 -13.23 18.17 -2.02
CA ALA A 235 -12.94 19.09 -3.11
C ALA A 235 -13.20 20.58 -2.76
N LEU A 236 -13.72 20.87 -1.56
CA LEU A 236 -14.01 22.21 -1.05
C LEU A 236 -12.77 22.84 -0.40
#